data_AF-A0A811G086-F1
#
_entry.id   AF-A0A811G086-F1
#
_cell.length_a   1.000
_cell.length_b   1.000
_cell.length_c   1.000
_cell.angle_alpha   90.00
_cell.angle_beta   90.00
_cell.angle_gamma   90.00
#
_symmetry.space_group_name_H-M   'P 1'
#
loop_
_entity.id
_entity.type
_entity.pdbx_description
1 polymer ?
#
loop_
_entity_poly.entity_id
_entity_poly.type
_entity_poly.pdbx_seq_one_letter_code
_entity_poly.pdbx_strand_id
1 'polypeptide(L)' 'MTYIPSIANTPETPLTKGLIKAAQDTQGVTHIRTTRGEVFPMLGWINHATVPVMTTHGQKNISYKHLESVGGIVE' A
#
# COMPACT_ATOMS: atom_id res chain seq x y z
N MET A 1 -0.56 6.92 -19.97
CA MET A 1 -1.51 7.03 -18.84
C MET A 1 -2.19 5.69 -18.59
N THR A 2 -1.54 4.83 -17.81
CA THR A 2 -2.14 3.57 -17.35
C THR A 2 -2.64 3.81 -15.93
N TYR A 3 -3.94 4.05 -15.78
CA TYR A 3 -4.56 4.13 -14.46
C TYR A 3 -4.55 2.75 -13.82
N ILE A 4 -3.78 2.57 -12.74
CA ILE A 4 -3.80 1.34 -11.96
C ILE A 4 -4.80 1.55 -10.82
N PRO A 5 -5.88 0.78 -10.76
CA PRO A 5 -6.93 1.00 -9.77
C PRO A 5 -6.37 0.87 -8.36
N SER A 6 -6.63 1.89 -7.55
CA SER A 6 -6.36 1.86 -6.13
C SER A 6 -7.15 0.72 -5.49
N ILE A 7 -6.47 -0.29 -4.94
CA ILE A 7 -7.14 -1.38 -4.22
C ILE A 7 -7.46 -0.86 -2.83
N ALA A 8 -8.74 -0.60 -2.56
CA ALA A 8 -9.20 -0.05 -1.29
C ALA A 8 -9.63 -1.15 -0.31
N ASN A 9 -9.44 -0.87 0.98
CA ASN A 9 -9.98 -1.60 2.10
C ASN A 9 -11.48 -1.28 2.22
N THR A 10 -12.30 -1.99 1.44
CA THR A 10 -13.75 -1.94 1.62
C THR A 10 -14.16 -2.94 2.71
N PRO A 11 -15.31 -2.74 3.39
CA PRO A 11 -15.83 -3.73 4.34
C PRO A 11 -15.94 -5.14 3.75
N GLU A 12 -16.17 -5.22 2.44
CA GLU A 12 -16.31 -6.46 1.67
C GLU A 12 -14.94 -7.03 1.20
N THR A 13 -13.85 -6.26 1.27
CA THR A 13 -12.52 -6.70 0.82
C THR A 13 -11.41 -6.02 1.63
N PRO A 14 -11.01 -6.60 2.78
CA PRO A 14 -9.95 -6.03 3.59
C PRO A 14 -8.60 -6.10 2.88
N LEU A 15 -7.75 -5.09 3.08
CA LEU A 15 -6.37 -5.14 2.59
C LEU A 15 -5.58 -6.23 3.34
N THR A 16 -5.13 -7.23 2.59
CA THR A 16 -4.35 -8.36 3.10
C THR A 16 -2.95 -8.38 2.49
N LYS A 17 -2.03 -9.12 3.11
CA LYS A 17 -0.71 -9.41 2.54
C LYS A 17 -0.79 -9.89 1.08
N GLY A 18 -1.76 -10.74 0.78
CA GLY A 18 -1.95 -11.31 -0.56
C GLY A 18 -2.31 -10.26 -1.60
N LEU A 19 -3.25 -9.37 -1.30
CA LEU A 19 -3.65 -8.29 -2.20
C LEU A 19 -2.53 -7.30 -2.45
N ILE A 20 -1.80 -6.90 -1.40
CA ILE A 20 -0.68 -5.96 -1.52
C ILE A 20 0.46 -6.62 -2.31
N LYS A 21 0.71 -7.91 -2.10
CA LYS A 21 1.73 -8.65 -2.84
C LYS A 21 1.37 -8.78 -4.32
N ALA A 22 0.12 -9.13 -4.63
CA ALA A 22 -0.36 -9.17 -6.01
C ALA A 22 -0.22 -7.80 -6.69
N ALA A 23 -0.50 -6.71 -5.97
CA ALA A 23 -0.39 -5.35 -6.48
C ALA A 23 1.07 -4.85 -6.63
N GLN A 24 2.00 -5.38 -5.83
CA GLN A 24 3.44 -5.17 -6.04
C GLN A 24 3.97 -5.97 -7.21
N ASP A 25 3.56 -7.23 -7.33
CA ASP A 25 4.02 -8.15 -8.38
C ASP A 25 3.58 -7.65 -9.77
N THR A 26 2.51 -6.85 -9.87
CA THR A 26 2.11 -6.14 -11.10
C THR A 26 2.94 -4.89 -11.41
N GLN A 27 4.00 -4.60 -10.64
CA GLN A 27 4.88 -3.42 -10.72
C GLN A 27 4.15 -2.07 -10.68
N GLY A 28 2.87 -2.09 -10.34
CA GLY A 28 2.00 -0.94 -10.46
C GLY A 28 2.00 -0.06 -9.23
N VAL A 29 2.16 -0.65 -8.05
CA VAL A 29 1.96 0.04 -6.77
C VAL A 29 3.26 0.63 -6.24
N THR A 30 3.25 1.94 -6.02
CA THR A 30 4.37 2.69 -5.44
C THR A 30 3.99 3.38 -4.13
N HIS A 31 2.71 3.50 -3.82
CA HIS A 31 2.21 4.21 -2.64
C HIS A 31 1.19 3.39 -1.86
N ILE A 32 1.13 3.64 -0.56
CA ILE A 32 0.02 3.22 0.30
C ILE A 32 -0.68 4.43 0.90
N ARG A 33 -1.98 4.31 1.14
CA ARG A 33 -2.77 5.25 1.92
C ARG A 33 -3.22 4.58 3.21
N THR A 34 -3.03 5.27 4.34
CA THR A 34 -3.50 4.80 5.65
C THR A 34 -4.96 5.14 5.86
N THR A 35 -5.61 4.50 6.83
CA THR A 35 -6.98 4.84 7.28
C THR A 35 -7.11 6.23 7.89
N ARG A 36 -5.99 6.93 8.10
CA ARG A 36 -5.93 8.33 8.51
C ARG A 36 -5.79 9.28 7.32
N GLY A 37 -5.81 8.75 6.11
CA GLY A 37 -5.63 9.51 4.87
C GLY A 37 -4.17 9.84 4.52
N GLU A 38 -3.19 9.38 5.30
CA GLU A 38 -1.77 9.64 5.04
C GLU A 38 -1.28 8.79 3.86
N VAL A 39 -0.49 9.37 2.96
CA VAL A 39 0.06 8.67 1.80
C VAL A 39 1.56 8.53 1.96
N PHE A 40 2.07 7.31 1.81
CA PHE A 40 3.50 7.03 1.92
C PHE A 40 4.01 6.22 0.73
N PRO A 41 5.23 6.51 0.23
CA PRO A 41 5.88 5.64 -0.74
C PRO A 41 6.24 4.31 -0.09
N MET A 42 5.95 3.22 -0.79
CA MET A 42 6.37 1.87 -0.38
C MET A 42 7.85 1.67 -0.65
N LEU A 43 8.53 1.04 0.31
CA LEU A 43 9.96 0.73 0.19
C LEU A 43 10.24 -0.70 -0.30
N GLY A 44 9.19 -1.44 -0.69
CA GLY A 44 9.32 -2.78 -1.24
C GLY A 44 8.81 -3.87 -0.30
N TRP A 45 9.64 -4.89 -0.07
CA TRP A 45 9.22 -6.23 0.38
C TRP A 45 8.24 -6.22 1.54
N ILE A 46 7.07 -6.81 1.29
CA ILE A 46 6.01 -6.99 2.28
C ILE A 46 6.42 -8.10 3.24
N ASN A 47 6.32 -7.82 4.55
CA ASN A 47 6.62 -8.81 5.58
C ASN A 47 5.37 -9.65 5.92
N HIS A 48 5.32 -10.41 7.01
CA HIS A 48 4.13 -11.24 7.31
C HIS A 48 2.87 -10.44 7.69
N ALA A 49 3.02 -9.24 8.28
CA ALA A 49 1.90 -8.47 8.84
C ALA A 49 1.95 -6.96 8.50
N THR A 50 2.99 -6.50 7.82
CA THR A 50 3.29 -5.09 7.62
C THR A 50 3.86 -4.78 6.24
N VAL A 51 3.77 -3.51 5.86
CA VAL A 51 4.40 -2.90 4.69
C VAL A 51 5.46 -1.89 5.16
N PRO A 52 6.70 -1.95 4.65
CA PRO A 52 7.69 -0.92 4.89
C PRO A 52 7.42 0.33 4.03
N VAL A 53 7.45 1.50 4.65
CA VAL A 53 7.30 2.79 4.00
C VAL A 53 8.35 3.80 4.42
N MET A 54 8.59 4.79 3.57
CA MET A 54 9.42 5.94 3.93
C MET A 54 8.58 7.05 4.54
N THR A 55 9.05 7.61 5.64
CA THR A 55 8.50 8.80 6.28
C THR A 55 9.57 9.88 6.36
N THR A 56 9.20 11.09 6.76
CA THR A 56 10.14 12.18 7.07
C THR A 56 11.15 11.82 8.17
N HIS A 57 10.82 10.84 9.02
CA HIS A 57 11.65 10.36 10.13
C HIS A 57 12.37 9.05 9.81
N GLY A 58 12.36 8.61 8.55
CA GLY A 58 12.97 7.36 8.09
C GLY A 58 11.95 6.25 7.83
N GLN A 59 12.43 5.01 7.78
CA GLN A 59 11.62 3.85 7.44
C GLN A 59 10.70 3.43 8.61
N LYS A 60 9.43 3.16 8.29
CA LYS A 60 8.42 2.66 9.23
C LYS A 60 7.69 1.46 8.66
N ASN A 61 7.27 0.53 9.51
CA ASN A 61 6.40 -0.58 9.12
C ASN A 61 4.95 -0.26 9.49
N ILE A 62 4.03 -0.33 8.53
CA ILE A 62 2.59 -0.11 8.74
C ILE A 62 1.85 -1.44 8.61
N SER A 63 1.00 -1.77 9.59
CA SER A 63 0.17 -2.97 9.52
C SER A 63 -0.91 -2.82 8.45
N TYR A 64 -1.25 -3.91 7.76
CA TYR A 64 -2.32 -3.93 6.76
C TYR A 64 -3.66 -3.43 7.30
N LYS A 65 -3.91 -3.64 8.61
CA LYS A 65 -5.11 -3.16 9.31
C LYS A 65 -5.24 -1.64 9.33
N HIS A 66 -4.13 -0.92 9.16
CA HIS A 66 -4.09 0.54 9.12
C HIS A 66 -4.00 1.08 7.69
N LEU A 67 -4.14 0.22 6.69
CA LEU A 67 -4.17 0.62 5.28
C LEU A 67 -5.62 0.78 4.82
N GLU A 68 -5.84 1.84 4.06
CA GLU A 68 -7.11 2.12 3.38
C GLU A 68 -6.99 1.84 1.88
N SER A 69 -5.83 2.05 1.27
CA SER A 69 -5.60 1.68 -0.12
C SER A 69 -4.13 1.50 -0.46
N VAL A 70 -3.88 0.83 -1.59
CA VAL A 70 -2.58 0.84 -2.28
C VAL A 70 -2.76 1.38 -3.69
N GLY A 71 -1.84 2.23 -4.14
CA GLY A 71 -1.96 2.99 -5.39
C GLY A 71 -0.66 3.04 -6.19
N GLY A 72 -0.81 3.19 -7.50
CA GLY A 72 0.31 3.32 -8.43
C GLY A 72 0.72 4.76 -8.73
N ILE A 73 1.75 4.90 -9.57
CA ILE A 73 2.19 6.21 -10.07
C ILE A 73 1.01 6.84 -10.84
N VAL A 74 0.56 8.00 -10.36
CA VAL A 74 -0.28 8.92 -11.12
C VAL A 74 0.72 9.88 -11.78
N GLU A 75 0.84 9.81 -13.11
CA GLU A 75 1.45 10.92 -13.88
C GLU A 75 0.57 12.17 -13.78
#